data_AF-A0A969E305-F1
#
_entry.id   AF-A0A969E305-F1
#
_cell.length_a   1.000
_cell.length_b   1.000
_cell.length_c   1.000
_cell.angle_alpha   90.00
_cell.angle_beta   90.00
_cell.angle_gamma   90.00
#
_symmetry.space_group_name_H-M   'P 1'
#
loop_
_entity.id
_entity.type
_entity.pdbx_description
1 polymer ?
#
loop_
_entity_poly.entity_id
_entity_poly.type
_entity_poly.pdbx_seq_one_letter_code
_entity_poly.pdbx_strand_id
1 'polypeptide(L)'
;MKSNNNGATWQNVNSGLGNLYTFEVKNRGNDLFAAQWKGIFHSTNKGLNWTQLRGGLPDSTAFCTLIVSKFGILAGIGLRKP
;
A
#
# COMPACT_ATOMS: atom_id res chain seq x y z
N MET A 1 -9.82 -1.22 -5.97
CA MET A 1 -10.60 -0.56 -7.04
C MET A 1 -10.28 0.93 -7.05
N LYS A 2 -10.46 1.61 -8.19
CA LYS A 2 -10.34 3.06 -8.31
C LYS A 2 -11.52 3.64 -9.08
N SER A 3 -11.97 4.82 -8.68
CA SER A 3 -12.94 5.64 -9.41
C SER A 3 -12.33 6.99 -9.78
N ASN A 4 -12.73 7.55 -10.92
CA ASN A 4 -12.37 8.91 -11.36
C ASN A 4 -13.61 9.81 -11.49
N ASN A 5 -14.79 9.32 -11.11
CA ASN A 5 -16.09 9.97 -11.32
C ASN A 5 -16.94 9.87 -10.05
N ASN A 6 -16.34 10.21 -8.90
CA ASN A 6 -17.01 10.25 -7.60
C ASN A 6 -17.75 8.96 -7.23
N GLY A 7 -17.20 7.80 -7.63
CA GLY A 7 -17.74 6.49 -7.28
C GLY A 7 -18.80 5.94 -8.23
N ALA A 8 -19.15 6.64 -9.32
CA ALA A 8 -20.14 6.16 -10.29
C ALA A 8 -19.66 4.92 -11.05
N THR A 9 -18.38 4.84 -11.41
CA THR A 9 -17.76 3.63 -11.96
C THR A 9 -16.43 3.32 -11.29
N TRP A 10 -16.07 2.04 -11.31
CA TRP A 10 -14.88 1.50 -10.68
C TRP A 10 -14.09 0.63 -11.64
N GLN A 11 -12.77 0.79 -11.63
CA GLN A 11 -11.84 -0.06 -12.38
C GLN A 11 -10.93 -0.85 -11.43
N ASN A 12 -10.61 -2.08 -11.83
CA ASN A 12 -9.58 -2.88 -11.17
C ASN A 12 -8.22 -2.23 -11.34
N VAL A 13 -7.47 -2.17 -10.24
CA VAL A 13 -6.15 -1.49 -10.13
C VAL A 13 -5.24 -2.30 -9.21
N ASN A 14 -5.27 -3.62 -9.36
CA ASN A 14 -4.56 -4.58 -8.51
C ASN A 14 -3.34 -5.22 -9.20
N SER A 15 -2.99 -4.79 -10.42
CA SER A 15 -1.81 -5.29 -11.13
C SER A 15 -0.55 -5.07 -10.29
N GLY A 16 0.17 -6.15 -9.99
CA GLY A 16 1.38 -6.10 -9.16
C GLY A 16 1.14 -6.08 -7.64
N LEU A 17 -0.10 -6.02 -7.17
CA LEU A 17 -0.42 -6.31 -5.77
C LEU A 17 -0.40 -7.83 -5.55
N GLY A 18 0.00 -8.26 -4.35
CA GLY A 18 -0.13 -9.67 -3.95
C GLY A 18 -1.57 -10.05 -3.60
N ASN A 19 -1.82 -11.35 -3.45
CA ASN A 19 -3.11 -11.93 -3.06
C ASN A 19 -3.38 -11.85 -1.54
N LEU A 20 -2.91 -10.79 -0.89
CA LEU A 20 -3.07 -10.57 0.54
C LEU A 20 -4.00 -9.39 0.82
N TYR A 21 -4.50 -9.33 2.04
CA TYR A 21 -5.37 -8.25 2.48
C TYR A 21 -4.62 -6.91 2.46
N THR A 22 -5.17 -5.94 1.71
CA THR A 22 -4.75 -4.54 1.74
C THR A 22 -5.63 -3.80 2.74
N PHE A 23 -5.06 -3.35 3.84
CA PHE A 23 -5.81 -2.65 4.90
C PHE A 23 -5.73 -1.13 4.78
N GLU A 24 -4.72 -0.59 4.07
CA GLU A 24 -4.56 0.86 3.92
C GLU A 24 -3.97 1.24 2.57
N VAL A 25 -4.44 2.37 2.02
CA VAL A 25 -3.85 3.03 0.86
C VAL A 25 -3.66 4.51 1.19
N LYS A 26 -2.43 5.01 1.03
CA LYS A 26 -2.05 6.41 1.25
C LYS A 26 -1.53 7.03 -0.03
N ASN A 27 -1.68 8.34 -0.17
CA ASN A 27 -1.16 9.10 -1.30
C ASN A 27 -0.09 10.11 -0.85
N ARG A 28 0.85 10.41 -1.74
CA ARG A 28 1.78 11.54 -1.64
C ARG A 28 1.98 12.11 -3.04
N GLY A 29 1.20 13.13 -3.39
CA GLY A 29 1.16 13.62 -4.77
C GLY A 29 0.66 12.53 -5.71
N ASN A 30 1.48 12.18 -6.71
CA ASN A 30 1.16 11.11 -7.67
C ASN A 30 1.52 9.70 -7.18
N ASP A 31 2.30 9.60 -6.10
CA ASP A 31 2.64 8.32 -5.48
C ASP A 31 1.47 7.79 -4.66
N LEU A 32 1.21 6.49 -4.78
CA LEU A 32 0.34 5.75 -3.88
C LEU A 32 1.12 4.66 -3.17
N PHE A 33 0.81 4.42 -1.92
CA PHE A 33 1.37 3.37 -1.09
C PHE A 33 0.25 2.51 -0.55
N ALA A 34 0.28 1.21 -0.83
CA ALA A 34 -0.67 0.23 -0.33
C ALA A 34 0.01 -0.66 0.70
N ALA A 35 -0.55 -0.74 1.89
CA ALA A 35 -0.05 -1.58 2.96
C ALA A 35 -0.85 -2.90 2.96
N GLN A 36 -0.14 -3.99 2.71
CA GLN A 36 -0.65 -5.36 2.75
C GLN A 36 -0.07 -6.11 3.94
N TRP A 37 -0.70 -7.24 4.30
CA TRP A 37 -0.29 -8.04 5.45
C TRP A 37 1.21 -8.43 5.45
N LYS A 38 1.84 -8.57 4.27
CA LYS A 38 3.27 -8.90 4.14
C LYS A 38 4.04 -7.92 3.26
N GLY A 39 3.73 -6.64 3.32
CA GLY A 39 4.58 -5.64 2.68
C GLY A 39 3.89 -4.34 2.34
N ILE A 40 4.69 -3.40 1.88
CA ILE A 40 4.23 -2.12 1.37
C ILE A 40 4.48 -2.12 -0.13
N PHE A 41 3.48 -1.71 -0.90
CA PHE A 41 3.52 -1.62 -2.34
C PHE A 41 3.43 -0.15 -2.74
N HIS A 42 4.16 0.23 -3.78
CA HIS A 42 4.22 1.60 -4.29
C HIS A 42 3.74 1.63 -5.74
N SER A 43 3.01 2.68 -6.08
CA SER A 43 2.55 2.97 -7.44
C SER A 43 2.81 4.43 -7.77
N THR A 44 3.46 4.68 -8.91
CA THR A 44 3.71 6.03 -9.45
C THR A 44 2.69 6.42 -10.53
N ASN A 45 1.78 5.52 -10.88
CA ASN A 45 0.83 5.66 -12.00
C ASN A 45 -0.62 5.63 -11.51
N LYS A 46 -0.87 6.21 -10.33
CA LYS A 46 -2.21 6.34 -9.73
C LYS A 46 -2.92 4.99 -9.57
N GLY A 47 -2.16 3.95 -9.21
CA GLY A 47 -2.64 2.61 -8.86
C GLY A 47 -2.74 1.63 -10.02
N LEU A 48 -2.45 2.03 -11.27
CA LEU A 48 -2.56 1.11 -12.42
C LEU A 48 -1.64 -0.10 -12.30
N ASN A 49 -0.42 0.12 -11.79
CA ASN A 49 0.52 -0.95 -11.43
C ASN A 49 1.19 -0.65 -10.10
N TRP A 50 1.52 -1.71 -9.38
CA TRP A 50 2.16 -1.67 -8.07
C TRP A 50 3.47 -2.44 -8.08
N THR A 51 4.41 -2.01 -7.26
CA THR A 51 5.69 -2.70 -7.03
C THR A 51 5.95 -2.79 -5.54
N GLN A 52 6.30 -3.98 -5.06
CA GLN A 52 6.60 -4.18 -3.65
C GLN A 52 7.90 -3.46 -3.26
N LEU A 53 7.88 -2.70 -2.18
CA LEU A 53 9.07 -2.13 -1.57
C LEU A 53 9.82 -3.23 -0.80
N ARG A 54 11.10 -3.44 -1.11
CA ARG A 54 11.93 -4.53 -0.55
C ARG A 54 13.11 -4.06 0.31
N GLY A 55 13.22 -2.75 0.58
CA GLY A 55 14.39 -2.14 1.23
C GLY A 55 14.48 -2.37 2.75
N GLY A 56 14.63 -3.63 3.18
CA GLY A 56 14.83 -3.98 4.59
C GLY A 56 13.56 -4.05 5.44
N LEU A 57 12.38 -4.17 4.80
CA LEU A 57 11.15 -4.47 5.53
C LEU A 57 11.22 -5.89 6.11
N PRO A 58 10.88 -6.10 7.39
CA PRO A 58 10.88 -7.43 7.99
C PRO A 58 9.94 -8.37 7.26
N ASP A 59 10.40 -9.59 6.99
CA ASP A 59 9.57 -10.61 6.38
C ASP A 59 8.38 -10.96 7.28
N SER A 60 7.23 -11.18 6.65
CA SER A 60 6.03 -11.71 7.30
C SER A 60 5.52 -10.92 8.52
N THR A 61 5.82 -9.62 8.61
CA THR A 61 5.32 -8.76 9.71
C THR A 61 3.99 -8.14 9.35
N ALA A 62 3.01 -8.30 10.25
CA ALA A 62 1.72 -7.66 10.10
C ALA A 62 1.84 -6.16 10.33
N PHE A 63 1.61 -5.39 9.28
CA PHE A 63 1.50 -3.95 9.36
C PHE A 63 0.11 -3.55 9.87
N CYS A 64 0.05 -2.55 10.75
CA CYS A 64 -1.20 -2.06 11.34
C CYS A 64 -1.55 -0.63 10.92
N THR A 65 -0.54 0.18 10.54
CA THR A 65 -0.76 1.54 10.06
C THR A 65 0.38 2.00 9.16
N LEU A 66 0.07 2.87 8.21
CA LEU A 66 1.00 3.52 7.31
C LEU A 66 0.80 5.04 7.35
N ILE A 67 1.87 5.75 7.70
CA ILE A 67 1.95 7.21 7.60
C ILE A 67 2.90 7.55 6.46
N VAL A 68 2.41 8.33 5.50
CA VAL A 68 3.22 8.82 4.37
C VAL A 68 3.30 10.33 4.47
N SER A 69 4.53 10.85 4.46
CA SER A 69 4.80 12.29 4.52
C SER A 69 5.87 12.71 3.51
N LYS A 70 6.12 14.01 3.42
CA LYS A 70 7.24 14.55 2.64
C LYS A 70 8.61 14.13 3.14
N PHE A 71 8.72 13.72 4.42
CA PHE A 71 9.98 13.33 5.04
C PHE A 71 10.25 11.83 4.99
N GLY A 72 9.28 11.03 4.55
CA GLY A 72 9.42 9.58 4.47
C GLY A 72 8.13 8.84 4.81
N ILE A 73 8.28 7.55 5.06
CA ILE A 73 7.20 6.61 5.35
C ILE A 73 7.46 5.99 6.71
N LEU A 74 6.47 6.03 7.60
CA LEU A 74 6.46 5.30 8.86
C LEU A 74 5.43 4.18 8.76
N ALA A 75 5.84 2.97 9.11
CA ALA A 75 4.98 1.80 9.09
C ALA A 75 4.89 1.24 10.51
N GLY A 76 3.71 1.33 11.11
CA GLY A 76 3.44 0.67 12.38
C GLY A 76 3.30 -0.83 12.15
N ILE A 77 4.00 -1.61 12.97
CA ILE A 77 3.96 -3.07 12.93
C ILE A 77 3.27 -3.60 14.19
N GLY A 78 2.35 -4.53 14.00
CA GLY A 78 1.77 -5.31 15.09
C GLY A 78 2.74 -6.42 15.46
N LEU A 79 3.46 -6.27 16.57
CA LEU A 79 4.21 -7.38 17.14
C LEU A 79 3.22 -8.35 17.79
N ARG A 80 3.02 -9.52 17.17
CA ARG A 80 2.43 -10.64 17.89
C ARG A 80 3.52 -11.17 18.81
N LYS A 81 3.39 -10.89 20.12
CA LYS A 81 4.21 -11.61 21.11
C LYS A 81 3.95 -13.11 20.96
N PRO A 82 4.97 -13.96 21.14
CA PRO A 82 4.80 -15.41 21.07
C PRO A 82 3.71 -15.91 22.02
#